data_AF-A0A090QZH3-F1
#
_entry.id   AF-A0A090QZH3-F1
#
_cell.length_a   1.000
_cell.length_b   1.000
_cell.length_c   1.000
_cell.angle_alpha   90.00
_cell.angle_beta   90.00
_cell.angle_gamma   90.00
#
_symmetry.space_group_name_H-M   'P 1'
#
loop_
_entity.id
_entity.type
_entity.pdbx_description
1 polymer ?
#
loop_
_entity_poly.entity_id
_entity_poly.type
_entity_poly.pdbx_seq_one_letter_code
_entity_poly.pdbx_strand_id
1 'polypeptide(L)'
;MDNLTKVYNRAALNDRLEHEYRRWLRYQHPLCVALIDIDNFKAINENYGHFAGDKVLKIIARTLSQSVADTDFIARFSDDASW
;
A
#
# COMPACT_ATOMS: atom_id res chain seq x y z
N MET A 1 -1.73 -4.40 -10.45
CA MET A 1 -2.46 -4.67 -9.19
C MET A 1 -1.67 -5.67 -8.38
N ASP A 2 -1.70 -5.59 -7.06
CA ASP A 2 -1.13 -6.60 -6.17
C ASP A 2 -2.05 -7.82 -6.07
N ASN A 3 -1.49 -9.02 -6.21
CA ASN A 3 -2.29 -10.25 -6.31
C ASN A 3 -2.94 -10.65 -4.98
N LEU A 4 -2.28 -10.36 -3.86
CA LEU A 4 -2.72 -10.77 -2.52
C LEU A 4 -3.80 -9.84 -1.97
N THR A 5 -3.53 -8.54 -2.00
CA THR A 5 -4.31 -7.50 -1.31
C THR A 5 -5.31 -6.78 -2.22
N LYS A 6 -5.17 -6.93 -3.54
CA LYS A 6 -5.97 -6.26 -4.59
C LYS A 6 -5.87 -4.73 -4.65
N VAL A 7 -5.02 -4.12 -3.83
CA VAL A 7 -4.63 -2.71 -4.03
C VAL A 7 -3.62 -2.58 -5.17
N TYR A 8 -3.20 -1.36 -5.51
CA TYR A 8 -2.18 -1.16 -6.52
C TYR A 8 -0.83 -1.75 -6.08
N ASN A 9 0.01 -2.10 -7.05
CA ASN A 9 1.36 -2.55 -6.77
C ASN A 9 2.34 -1.37 -6.84
N ARG A 10 3.59 -1.58 -6.45
CA ARG A 10 4.63 -0.55 -6.47
C ARG A 10 4.85 0.08 -7.84
N ALA A 11 4.77 -0.70 -8.93
CA ALA A 11 4.91 -0.15 -10.28
C ALA A 11 3.82 0.90 -10.56
N ALA A 12 2.56 0.58 -10.28
CA ALA A 12 1.46 1.52 -10.43
C ALA A 12 1.57 2.73 -9.48
N LEU A 13 2.15 2.55 -8.28
CA LEU A 13 2.46 3.67 -7.39
C LEU A 13 3.47 4.63 -8.00
N ASN A 14 4.56 4.11 -8.58
CA ASN A 14 5.58 4.94 -9.22
C ASN A 14 4.98 5.76 -10.37
N ASP A 15 4.19 5.12 -11.23
CA ASP A 15 3.48 5.80 -12.32
C ASP A 15 2.54 6.87 -11.77
N ARG A 16 1.81 6.60 -10.68
CA ARG A 16 0.91 7.57 -10.07
C ARG A 16 1.67 8.75 -9.46
N LEU A 17 2.77 8.49 -8.75
CA LEU A 17 3.60 9.53 -8.14
C LEU A 17 4.18 10.47 -9.19
N GLU A 18 4.62 9.96 -10.34
CA GLU A 18 5.10 10.80 -11.43
C GLU A 18 3.97 11.71 -11.97
N HIS A 19 2.76 11.18 -12.15
CA HIS A 19 1.61 11.97 -12.55
C HIS A 19 1.26 13.05 -11.52
N GLU A 20 1.18 12.70 -10.22
CA GLU A 20 0.85 13.67 -9.17
C GLU A 20 1.93 14.73 -8.99
N TYR A 21 3.20 14.37 -9.15
CA TYR A 21 4.29 15.35 -9.13
C TYR A 21 4.16 16.38 -10.26
N ARG A 22 3.85 15.94 -11.49
CA ARG A 22 3.60 16.86 -12.61
C ARG A 22 2.38 17.75 -12.38
N ARG A 23 1.31 17.22 -11.77
CA ARG A 23 0.13 18.01 -11.38
C ARG A 23 0.47 19.04 -10.32
N TRP A 24 1.25 18.64 -9.31
CA TRP A 24 1.73 19.53 -8.27
C TRP A 24 2.55 20.69 -8.85
N LEU A 25 3.51 20.41 -9.75
CA LEU A 25 4.29 21.45 -10.43
C LEU A 25 3.41 22.48 -11.13
N ARG A 26 2.32 22.04 -11.78
CA ARG A 26 1.42 22.92 -12.55
C ARG A 26 0.44 23.71 -11.68
N TYR A 27 -0.19 23.06 -10.70
CA TYR A 27 -1.33 23.63 -9.98
C TYR A 27 -1.01 24.05 -8.55
N GLN A 28 0.13 23.61 -8.00
CA GLN A 28 0.59 23.91 -6.64
C GLN A 28 -0.45 23.56 -5.54
N HIS A 29 -1.32 22.59 -5.80
CA HIS A 29 -2.22 22.05 -4.78
C HIS A 29 -1.46 21.12 -3.83
N PRO A 30 -1.78 21.10 -2.52
CA PRO A 30 -1.12 20.21 -1.58
C PRO A 30 -1.19 18.74 -2.02
N LEU A 31 -0.04 18.05 -1.96
CA LEU A 31 0.09 16.61 -2.18
C LEU A 31 0.56 15.97 -0.87
N CYS A 32 -0.12 14.90 -0.44
CA CYS A 32 0.27 14.12 0.74
C CYS A 32 0.67 12.71 0.29
N VAL A 33 1.74 12.20 0.86
CA VAL A 33 2.18 10.80 0.69
C VAL A 33 2.44 10.23 2.08
N ALA A 34 1.84 9.08 2.37
CA ALA A 34 2.04 8.35 3.60
C ALA A 34 2.64 6.98 3.30
N LEU A 35 3.73 6.64 3.97
CA LEU A 35 4.29 5.30 3.99
C LEU A 35 3.88 4.64 5.31
N ILE A 36 3.20 3.51 5.22
CA ILE A 36 2.65 2.79 6.37
C ILE A 36 3.42 1.48 6.51
N ASP A 37 3.97 1.24 7.69
CA ASP A 37 4.60 -0.03 8.07
C ASP A 37 3.71 -0.80 9.05
N ILE A 38 3.76 -2.14 9.00
CA ILE A 38 2.97 -3.00 9.89
C ILE A 38 3.87 -3.48 11.03
N ASP A 39 3.64 -2.90 12.21
CA ASP A 39 4.37 -3.26 13.42
C ASP A 39 4.31 -4.78 13.69
N ASN A 40 5.46 -5.35 14.01
CA ASN A 40 5.62 -6.76 14.41
C ASN A 40 5.08 -7.79 13.39
N PHE A 41 4.96 -7.45 12.11
CA PHE A 41 4.44 -8.38 11.08
C PHE A 41 5.22 -9.69 11.00
N LYS A 42 6.56 -9.66 11.18
CA LYS A 42 7.41 -10.85 11.24
C LYS A 42 7.00 -11.80 12.36
N ALA A 43 6.72 -11.28 13.55
CA ALA A 43 6.29 -12.08 14.70
C ALA A 43 4.93 -12.76 14.45
N ILE A 44 4.05 -12.14 13.66
CA ILE A 44 2.79 -12.78 13.24
C ILE A 44 3.09 -14.00 12.37
N ASN A 45 3.98 -13.86 11.37
CA ASN A 45 4.37 -14.97 10.51
C ASN A 45 5.07 -16.09 11.28
N GLU A 46 5.95 -15.75 12.23
CA GLU A 46 6.68 -16.73 13.03
C GLU A 46 5.76 -17.51 13.99
N ASN A 47 4.76 -16.86 14.60
CA ASN A 47 3.86 -17.50 15.57
C ASN A 47 2.65 -18.19 14.94
N TYR A 48 2.19 -17.73 13.76
CA TYR A 48 0.92 -18.17 13.17
C TYR A 48 1.03 -18.61 11.69
N GLY A 49 2.22 -18.52 11.10
CA GLY A 49 2.50 -18.91 9.71
C GLY A 49 2.10 -17.86 8.66
N HIS A 50 2.67 -18.00 7.46
CA HIS A 50 2.48 -17.05 6.35
C HIS A 50 1.01 -16.89 5.92
N PHE A 51 0.20 -17.94 6.00
CA PHE A 51 -1.24 -17.83 5.71
C PHE A 51 -1.96 -16.88 6.68
N ALA A 52 -1.52 -16.77 7.92
CA ALA A 52 -2.05 -15.79 8.86
C ALA A 52 -1.60 -14.37 8.49
N GLY A 53 -0.32 -14.18 8.15
CA GLY A 53 0.19 -12.92 7.62
C GLY A 53 -0.57 -12.44 6.38
N ASP A 54 -0.85 -13.34 5.44
CA ASP A 54 -1.64 -13.05 4.25
C ASP A 54 -3.05 -12.55 4.58
N LYS A 55 -3.70 -13.15 5.58
CA LYS A 55 -5.01 -12.69 6.07
C LYS A 55 -4.91 -11.30 6.69
N VAL A 56 -3.88 -11.04 7.50
CA VAL A 56 -3.63 -9.72 8.09
C VAL A 56 -3.43 -8.66 7.01
N LEU A 57 -2.60 -8.93 6.00
CA LEU A 57 -2.38 -8.01 4.87
C LEU A 57 -3.67 -7.69 4.11
N LYS A 58 -4.51 -8.70 3.84
CA LYS A 58 -5.82 -8.50 3.19
C LYS A 58 -6.76 -7.65 4.02
N ILE A 59 -6.80 -7.86 5.34
CA ILE A 59 -7.63 -7.08 6.26
C ILE A 59 -7.16 -5.63 6.27
N ILE A 60 -5.86 -5.38 6.44
CA ILE A 60 -5.29 -4.03 6.47
C ILE A 60 -5.58 -3.29 5.15
N ALA A 61 -5.33 -3.93 4.01
CA ALA A 61 -5.59 -3.34 2.70
C ALA A 61 -7.07 -2.95 2.56
N ARG A 62 -7.99 -3.84 2.93
CA ARG A 62 -9.43 -3.56 2.91
C ARG A 62 -9.81 -2.40 3.84
N THR A 63 -9.29 -2.39 5.06
CA THR A 63 -9.57 -1.35 6.05
C THR A 63 -9.08 0.02 5.55
N LEU A 64 -7.87 0.08 4.99
CA LEU A 64 -7.33 1.31 4.40
C LEU A 64 -8.20 1.79 3.24
N SER A 65 -8.58 0.91 2.31
CA SER A 65 -9.46 1.27 1.19
C SER A 65 -10.84 1.79 1.62
N GLN A 66 -11.34 1.36 2.78
CA GLN A 66 -12.61 1.86 3.33
C GLN A 66 -12.46 3.16 4.13
N SER A 67 -11.23 3.56 4.45
CA SER A 67 -10.93 4.70 5.32
C SER A 67 -10.47 5.94 4.55
N VAL A 68 -10.25 5.82 3.25
CA VAL A 68 -9.78 6.91 2.36
C VAL A 68 -10.84 7.25 1.32
N ALA A 69 -10.70 8.38 0.64
CA ALA A 69 -11.62 8.77 -0.43
C ALA A 69 -11.35 7.97 -1.72
N ASP A 70 -12.35 7.87 -2.59
CA ASP A 70 -12.22 7.20 -3.90
C ASP A 70 -11.15 7.82 -4.82
N THR A 71 -10.77 9.07 -4.56
CA THR A 71 -9.72 9.78 -5.30
C THR A 71 -8.30 9.42 -4.84
N ASP A 72 -8.18 8.83 -3.65
CA ASP A 72 -6.90 8.49 -3.05
C ASP A 72 -6.31 7.23 -3.70
N PHE A 73 -4.99 7.08 -3.61
CA PHE A 73 -4.27 5.99 -4.24
C PHE A 73 -3.55 5.15 -3.18
N ILE A 74 -3.99 3.90 -3.02
CA ILE A 74 -3.37 2.94 -2.11
C ILE A 74 -2.59 1.91 -2.91
N ALA A 75 -1.33 1.70 -2.53
CA ALA A 75 -0.51 0.64 -3.10
C ALA A 75 0.25 -0.13 -2.02
N ARG A 76 0.47 -1.42 -2.27
CA ARG A 76 1.38 -2.23 -1.50
C ARG A 76 2.82 -1.92 -1.93
N PHE A 77 3.58 -1.33 -1.01
CA PHE A 77 5.00 -1.06 -1.17
C PHE A 77 5.79 -2.12 -0.41
N SER A 78 6.38 -3.07 -1.13
CA SER A 78 7.28 -4.08 -0.55
C SER A 78 8.42 -4.34 -1.52
N ASP A 79 9.63 -4.40 -0.98
CA ASP A 79 10.86 -4.69 -1.71
C ASP A 79 11.24 -6.16 -1.67
N ASP A 80 10.47 -7.00 -0.96
CA ASP A 80 10.94 -8.32 -0.56
C ASP A 80 9.97 -9.45 -0.91
N ALA A 81 10.47 -10.39 -1.71
CA ALA A 81 9.85 -11.69 -1.96
C ALA A 81 10.18 -12.72 -0.86
N SER A 82 11.00 -12.32 0.13
CA SER A 82 11.47 -13.18 1.22
C SER A 82 10.50 -13.19 2.40
N TRP A 83 9.38 -13.88 2.23
CA TRP A 83 8.59 -14.41 3.34
C TRP A 83 8.30 -15.88 3.05
#